data_AF-Q2J5U5-F1
#
_entry.id   AF-Q2J5U5-F1
#
_cell.length_a   1.000
_cell.length_b   1.000
_cell.length_c   1.000
_cell.angle_alpha   90.00
_cell.angle_beta   90.00
_cell.angle_gamma   90.00
#
_symmetry.space_group_name_H-M   'P 1'
#
loop_
_entity.id
_entity.type
_entity.pdbx_description
1 polymer ?
#
loop_
_entity_poly.entity_id
_entity_poly.type
_entity_poly.pdbx_seq_one_letter_code
_entity_poly.pdbx_strand_id
1 'polypeptide(L)'
;MPGLPRGEDRADQVPRLIGQVTGVRLAFCHVFQQNAPAGERKTINSAPQRSTQAETRRKRAERPLSDGIKVDGQTEAITRICWWLDAWEQQKPGGGSWWPQIVTLTDLDRGTTSQLGPLRPSWCYGTPGIARSQQLAARALHEPARQRRAETAFLDCLNDPTQLSRLTDRSLCHGTGGLLATARNIAADALTPISLTQPQLLHQPAAAEDDEPPGFLVGSAGADLATTATTTTSWDACLLLR
;
A
#
# COMPACT_ATOMS: atom_id res chain seq x y z
N MET A 1 -42.62 29.89 34.83
CA MET A 1 -43.64 29.66 33.77
C MET A 1 -44.55 30.88 33.74
N PRO A 2 -45.02 31.34 32.57
CA PRO A 2 -45.17 30.63 31.29
C PRO A 2 -44.37 31.29 30.14
N GLY A 3 -44.12 30.70 28.96
CA GLY A 3 -44.48 29.41 28.39
C GLY A 3 -43.67 29.21 27.09
N LEU A 4 -43.29 27.96 26.81
CA LEU A 4 -42.61 27.53 25.57
C LEU A 4 -43.47 27.77 24.31
N PRO A 5 -42.83 27.91 23.14
CA PRO A 5 -43.29 27.27 21.93
C PRO A 5 -42.54 25.94 21.68
N ARG A 6 -43.32 24.86 21.56
CA ARG A 6 -42.99 23.66 20.76
C ARG A 6 -42.91 24.13 19.29
N GLY A 7 -41.95 23.73 18.47
CA GLY A 7 -41.65 22.37 18.06
C GLY A 7 -42.15 22.21 16.62
N GLU A 8 -41.27 22.42 15.64
CA GLU A 8 -41.43 21.90 14.28
C GLU A 8 -40.07 21.85 13.56
N ASP A 9 -39.80 20.66 13.01
CA ASP A 9 -38.69 20.15 12.20
C ASP A 9 -37.52 21.05 11.80
N ARG A 10 -36.34 20.68 12.32
CA ARG A 10 -35.06 20.77 11.58
C ARG A 10 -34.29 19.46 11.72
N ALA A 11 -34.88 18.39 11.19
CA ALA A 11 -34.13 17.23 10.74
C ALA A 11 -33.69 17.50 9.29
N ASP A 12 -32.62 18.27 9.11
CA ASP A 12 -31.82 18.32 7.88
C ASP A 12 -30.71 19.37 8.07
N GLN A 13 -29.53 18.91 8.49
CA GLN A 13 -28.18 19.45 8.20
C GLN A 13 -27.19 18.95 9.26
N VAL A 14 -26.67 17.74 9.04
CA VAL A 14 -25.37 17.33 9.59
C VAL A 14 -24.60 16.70 8.42
N PRO A 15 -23.53 17.35 7.90
CA PRO A 15 -22.70 16.75 6.87
C PRO A 15 -21.98 15.52 7.40
N ARG A 16 -21.98 14.48 6.57
CA ARG A 16 -21.35 13.17 6.76
C ARG A 16 -19.86 13.30 7.15
N LEU A 17 -19.57 13.32 8.45
CA LEU A 17 -18.25 13.01 9.00
C LEU A 17 -18.19 11.49 9.20
N ILE A 18 -17.59 10.80 8.23
CA ILE A 18 -16.90 9.48 8.30
C ILE A 18 -16.71 9.10 6.83
N GLY A 19 -15.55 9.44 6.27
CA GLY A 19 -15.31 9.23 4.85
C GLY A 19 -13.98 9.78 4.35
N GLN A 20 -12.92 9.72 5.15
CA GLN A 20 -11.58 10.17 4.72
C GLN A 20 -10.45 9.40 5.39
N VAL A 21 -10.43 8.06 5.28
CA VAL A 21 -9.19 7.27 5.42
C VAL A 21 -9.32 6.02 4.55
N THR A 22 -9.17 6.13 3.24
CA THR A 22 -9.30 4.97 2.35
C THR A 22 -8.43 5.10 1.10
N GLY A 23 -7.13 5.35 1.32
CA GLY A 23 -6.16 5.49 0.21
C GLY A 23 -5.35 4.27 -0.15
N VAL A 24 -5.38 3.22 0.67
CA VAL A 24 -4.65 1.96 0.39
C VAL A 24 -5.61 0.76 0.25
N ARG A 25 -6.92 0.99 0.44
CA ARG A 25 -7.95 -0.08 0.36
C ARG A 25 -8.59 -0.25 -1.02
N LEU A 26 -8.44 0.70 -1.94
CA LEU A 26 -9.18 0.69 -3.21
C LEU A 26 -8.53 -0.15 -4.33
N ALA A 27 -7.34 -0.71 -4.13
CA ALA A 27 -6.85 -1.79 -5.00
C ALA A 27 -7.55 -3.14 -4.74
N PHE A 28 -8.32 -3.29 -3.66
CA PHE A 28 -8.93 -4.57 -3.27
C PHE A 28 -10.42 -4.72 -3.61
N CYS A 29 -11.18 -3.64 -3.81
CA CYS A 29 -12.65 -3.76 -3.85
C CYS A 29 -13.27 -3.92 -5.24
N HIS A 30 -12.67 -3.41 -6.32
CA HIS A 30 -13.35 -3.42 -7.64
C HIS A 30 -13.16 -4.71 -8.45
N VAL A 31 -12.11 -5.48 -8.14
CA VAL A 31 -11.76 -6.71 -8.86
C VAL A 31 -12.69 -7.89 -8.55
N PHE A 32 -13.33 -7.92 -7.38
CA PHE A 32 -14.14 -9.04 -6.92
C PHE A 32 -15.60 -9.04 -7.41
N GLN A 33 -16.11 -7.92 -7.96
CA GLN A 33 -17.52 -7.83 -8.36
C GLN A 33 -17.81 -8.23 -9.82
N GLN A 34 -16.80 -8.43 -10.67
CA GLN A 34 -17.03 -8.63 -12.11
C GLN A 34 -16.81 -10.07 -12.63
N ASN A 35 -16.39 -11.04 -11.80
CA ASN A 35 -16.12 -12.40 -12.28
C ASN A 35 -16.48 -13.52 -11.27
N ALA A 36 -17.59 -13.39 -10.54
CA ALA A 36 -18.16 -14.51 -9.80
C ALA A 36 -18.87 -15.45 -10.81
N PRO A 37 -18.46 -16.74 -10.96
CA PRO A 37 -19.19 -17.67 -11.81
C PRO A 37 -20.57 -17.96 -11.24
N ALA A 38 -21.59 -17.89 -12.10
CA ALA A 38 -22.96 -18.28 -11.77
C ALA A 38 -22.99 -19.76 -11.34
N GLY A 39 -23.52 -20.02 -10.14
CA GLY A 39 -23.62 -21.37 -9.59
C GLY A 39 -24.65 -22.22 -10.34
N GLU A 40 -24.19 -23.35 -10.88
CA GLU A 40 -25.07 -24.44 -11.33
C GLU A 40 -25.31 -25.46 -10.21
N ARG A 41 -26.57 -25.88 -10.08
CA ARG A 41 -27.09 -26.76 -9.02
C ARG A 41 -26.61 -28.19 -9.24
N LYS A 42 -26.15 -28.83 -8.16
CA LYS A 42 -25.81 -30.25 -8.10
C LYS A 42 -27.05 -31.13 -8.23
N THR A 43 -26.99 -32.14 -9.09
CA THR A 43 -27.73 -33.40 -8.92
C THR A 43 -26.77 -34.48 -8.46
N ILE A 44 -27.16 -35.15 -7.37
CA ILE A 44 -26.43 -36.25 -6.71
C ILE A 44 -26.65 -37.53 -7.51
N ASN A 45 -25.57 -38.26 -7.80
CA ASN A 45 -25.63 -39.72 -7.93
C ASN A 45 -24.29 -40.37 -7.56
N SER A 46 -24.39 -41.56 -7.00
CA SER A 46 -23.46 -42.23 -6.09
C SER A 46 -22.48 -43.22 -6.74
N ALA A 47 -21.20 -43.16 -6.31
CA ALA A 47 -20.17 -44.22 -6.14
C ALA A 47 -19.72 -45.07 -7.38
N PRO A 48 -18.51 -45.71 -7.41
CA PRO A 48 -17.60 -46.06 -6.31
C PRO A 48 -16.09 -45.72 -6.49
N GLN A 49 -15.35 -45.95 -5.40
CA GLN A 49 -13.92 -45.71 -5.13
C GLN A 49 -12.94 -46.25 -6.19
N ARG A 50 -11.86 -45.50 -6.48
CA ARG A 50 -10.51 -46.03 -6.78
C ARG A 50 -9.40 -44.98 -6.65
N SER A 51 -8.31 -45.42 -6.00
CA SER A 51 -6.92 -44.94 -6.04
C SER A 51 -6.50 -43.73 -5.18
N THR A 52 -6.13 -44.05 -3.94
CA THR A 52 -5.49 -43.24 -2.89
C THR A 52 -3.97 -43.04 -3.08
N GLN A 53 -3.46 -42.92 -4.32
CA GLN A 53 -2.01 -42.80 -4.55
C GLN A 53 -1.56 -41.65 -5.47
N ALA A 54 -2.49 -40.97 -6.17
CA ALA A 54 -2.15 -39.81 -7.01
C ALA A 54 -2.24 -38.46 -6.27
N GLU A 55 -3.02 -38.39 -5.18
CA GLU A 55 -3.23 -37.18 -4.38
C GLU A 55 -1.97 -36.74 -3.60
N THR A 56 -1.03 -37.65 -3.38
CA THR A 56 0.10 -37.45 -2.46
C THR A 56 1.34 -36.82 -3.11
N ARG A 57 1.30 -36.48 -4.41
CA ARG A 57 2.46 -35.94 -5.15
C ARG A 57 2.38 -34.44 -5.52
N ARG A 58 1.41 -33.70 -4.98
CA ARG A 58 1.29 -32.23 -5.13
C ARG A 58 1.27 -31.44 -3.82
N LYS A 59 1.81 -31.98 -2.72
CA LYS A 59 2.18 -31.13 -1.58
C LYS A 59 3.51 -30.43 -1.88
N ARG A 60 3.46 -29.35 -2.66
CA ARG A 60 4.51 -28.33 -2.64
C ARG A 60 4.64 -27.92 -1.18
N ALA A 61 5.84 -27.98 -0.61
CA ALA A 61 6.06 -27.55 0.76
C ALA A 61 5.78 -26.05 0.85
N GLU A 62 4.53 -25.70 1.14
CA GLU A 62 4.06 -24.33 1.27
C GLU A 62 4.54 -23.79 2.61
N ARG A 63 5.65 -23.05 2.58
CA ARG A 63 6.19 -22.32 3.74
C ARG A 63 5.24 -21.18 4.14
N PRO A 64 5.24 -20.77 5.43
CA PRO A 64 4.32 -19.76 5.92
C PRO A 64 4.63 -18.38 5.35
N LEU A 65 3.58 -17.63 5.00
CA LEU A 65 3.66 -16.19 4.77
C LEU A 65 4.00 -15.54 6.12
N SER A 66 4.91 -14.57 6.09
CA SER A 66 5.60 -13.77 7.14
C SER A 66 5.37 -14.05 8.64
N ASP A 67 4.15 -14.30 9.10
CA ASP A 67 3.79 -14.47 10.52
C ASP A 67 3.12 -15.83 10.83
N GLY A 68 3.15 -16.77 9.89
CA GLY A 68 2.54 -18.09 10.08
C GLY A 68 1.03 -18.14 9.86
N ILE A 69 0.38 -16.98 9.68
CA ILE A 69 -1.05 -16.88 9.38
C ILE A 69 -1.27 -17.19 7.91
N LYS A 70 -2.12 -18.18 7.64
CA LYS A 70 -2.57 -18.54 6.29
C LYS A 70 -4.07 -18.44 6.21
N VAL A 71 -4.55 -17.81 5.15
CA VAL A 71 -5.97 -17.74 4.80
C VAL A 71 -6.15 -18.37 3.41
N ASP A 72 -7.20 -19.16 3.22
CA ASP A 72 -7.51 -19.77 1.92
C ASP A 72 -7.64 -18.67 0.84
N GLY A 73 -7.00 -18.87 -0.31
CA GLY A 73 -7.00 -17.90 -1.42
C GLY A 73 -6.06 -16.70 -1.25
N GLN A 74 -5.32 -16.60 -0.14
CA GLN A 74 -4.44 -15.47 0.14
C GLN A 74 -3.31 -15.34 -0.89
N THR A 75 -2.67 -16.45 -1.25
CA THR A 75 -1.60 -16.49 -2.24
C THR A 75 -2.10 -15.99 -3.60
N GLU A 76 -3.25 -16.50 -4.03
CA GLU A 76 -3.91 -16.14 -5.28
C GLU A 76 -4.28 -14.65 -5.31
N ALA A 77 -4.80 -14.13 -4.19
CA ALA A 77 -5.11 -12.71 -4.04
C ALA A 77 -3.85 -11.85 -4.16
N ILE A 78 -2.77 -12.19 -3.45
CA ILE A 78 -1.48 -11.47 -3.53
C ILE A 78 -0.95 -11.50 -4.96
N THR A 79 -0.89 -12.67 -5.60
CA THR A 79 -0.41 -12.80 -6.98
C THR A 79 -1.24 -11.95 -7.95
N ARG A 80 -2.57 -11.93 -7.80
CA ARG A 80 -3.45 -11.12 -8.66
C ARG A 80 -3.20 -9.62 -8.49
N ILE A 81 -2.99 -9.16 -7.26
CA ILE A 81 -2.70 -7.74 -6.98
C ILE A 81 -1.34 -7.35 -7.52
N CYS A 82 -0.33 -8.19 -7.30
CA CYS A 82 1.01 -7.99 -7.86
C CYS A 82 0.97 -7.88 -9.38
N TRP A 83 0.23 -8.78 -10.04
CA TRP A 83 0.04 -8.73 -11.49
C TRP A 83 -0.66 -7.44 -11.94
N TRP A 84 -1.69 -6.99 -11.22
CA TRP A 84 -2.35 -5.71 -11.51
C TRP A 84 -1.38 -4.53 -11.39
N LEU A 85 -0.58 -4.47 -10.31
CA LEU A 85 0.42 -3.43 -10.12
C LEU A 85 1.52 -3.49 -11.19
N ASP A 86 1.96 -4.69 -11.59
CA ASP A 86 2.92 -4.88 -12.67
C ASP A 86 2.37 -4.36 -14.00
N ALA A 87 1.07 -4.60 -14.29
CA ALA A 87 0.44 -4.15 -15.53
C ALA A 87 0.32 -2.61 -15.64
N TRP A 88 0.26 -1.91 -14.50
CA TRP A 88 0.17 -0.45 -14.44
C TRP A 88 1.51 0.25 -14.18
N GLU A 89 2.60 -0.51 -14.02
CA GLU A 89 3.94 0.05 -13.91
C GLU A 89 4.32 0.78 -15.21
N GLN A 90 4.77 2.02 -15.06
CA GLN A 90 5.25 2.88 -16.12
C GLN A 90 6.75 3.11 -15.95
N GLN A 91 7.42 3.52 -17.05
CA GLN A 91 8.84 3.85 -17.03
C GLN A 91 9.03 5.35 -17.30
N LYS A 92 9.90 6.00 -16.53
CA LYS A 92 10.31 7.39 -16.82
C LYS A 92 11.30 7.41 -17.98
N PRO A 93 11.31 8.47 -18.81
CA PRO A 93 12.46 8.79 -19.64
C PRO A 93 13.72 8.90 -18.77
N GLY A 94 14.78 8.17 -19.12
CA GLY A 94 16.01 8.10 -18.32
C GLY A 94 16.02 7.03 -17.22
N GLY A 95 14.94 6.25 -17.09
CA GLY A 95 14.86 5.09 -16.20
C GLY A 95 14.11 5.36 -14.90
N GLY A 96 13.65 4.28 -14.29
CA GLY A 96 12.92 4.29 -13.02
C GLY A 96 11.43 4.10 -13.19
N SER A 97 10.91 3.17 -12.39
CA SER A 97 9.50 2.81 -12.37
C SER A 97 8.64 3.81 -11.62
N TRP A 98 7.43 4.01 -12.11
CA TRP A 98 6.39 4.76 -11.42
C TRP A 98 5.01 4.18 -11.72
N TRP A 99 4.02 4.55 -10.91
CA TRP A 99 2.64 4.10 -11.06
C TRP A 99 1.70 5.30 -11.09
N PRO A 100 0.60 5.22 -11.85
CA PRO A 100 -0.44 6.24 -11.79
C PRO A 100 -1.10 6.25 -10.40
N GLN A 101 -1.38 7.44 -9.89
CA GLN A 101 -2.07 7.59 -8.60
C GLN A 101 -3.51 7.05 -8.66
N ILE A 102 -4.15 7.18 -9.83
CA ILE A 102 -5.51 6.71 -10.11
C ILE A 102 -5.50 6.05 -11.48
N VAL A 103 -6.18 4.90 -11.58
CA VAL A 103 -6.52 4.26 -12.85
C VAL A 103 -8.02 4.44 -13.07
N THR A 104 -8.40 5.24 -14.06
CA THR A 104 -9.80 5.52 -14.40
C THR A 104 -10.38 4.42 -15.30
N LEU A 105 -11.71 4.35 -15.44
CA LEU A 105 -12.35 3.41 -16.39
C LEU A 105 -11.83 3.63 -17.83
N THR A 106 -11.64 4.89 -18.23
CA THR A 106 -11.06 5.22 -19.53
C THR A 106 -9.63 4.69 -19.69
N ASP A 107 -8.81 4.76 -18.63
CA ASP A 107 -7.47 4.17 -18.66
C ASP A 107 -7.56 2.64 -18.82
N LEU A 108 -8.50 1.99 -18.10
CA LEU A 108 -8.75 0.54 -18.21
C LEU A 108 -9.10 0.14 -19.64
N ASP A 109 -10.05 0.84 -20.25
CA ASP A 109 -10.50 0.57 -21.61
C ASP A 109 -9.36 0.74 -22.63
N ARG A 110 -8.44 1.68 -22.37
CA ARG A 110 -7.28 1.95 -23.22
C ARG A 110 -6.07 1.07 -22.91
N GLY A 111 -6.04 0.41 -21.75
CA GLY A 111 -4.87 -0.32 -21.26
C GLY A 111 -3.64 0.55 -20.98
N THR A 112 -3.80 1.87 -20.83
CA THR A 112 -2.70 2.81 -20.59
C THR A 112 -3.18 4.02 -19.79
N THR A 113 -2.30 4.60 -18.98
CA THR A 113 -2.66 5.72 -18.11
C THR A 113 -2.61 7.05 -18.86
N SER A 114 -3.58 7.92 -18.57
CA SER A 114 -3.57 9.33 -18.97
C SER A 114 -2.63 10.19 -18.11
N GLN A 115 -2.11 9.70 -16.99
CA GLN A 115 -1.11 10.40 -16.18
C GLN A 115 0.21 10.49 -16.97
N LEU A 116 0.80 11.68 -17.04
CA LEU A 116 1.98 11.92 -17.89
C LEU A 116 3.32 11.53 -17.24
N GLY A 117 3.34 11.31 -15.94
CA GLY A 117 4.57 11.03 -15.21
C GLY A 117 4.34 10.80 -13.72
N PRO A 118 5.41 10.51 -12.96
CA PRO A 118 5.31 10.30 -11.52
C PRO A 118 4.80 11.55 -10.79
N LEU A 119 4.06 11.32 -9.72
CA LEU A 119 3.63 12.36 -8.79
C LEU A 119 4.49 12.35 -7.52
N ARG A 120 4.01 12.99 -6.45
CA ARG A 120 4.71 13.07 -5.18
C ARG A 120 5.02 11.66 -4.64
N PRO A 121 6.25 11.38 -4.21
CA PRO A 121 6.67 10.07 -3.71
C PRO A 121 6.19 9.87 -2.27
N SER A 122 4.88 9.76 -2.09
CA SER A 122 4.23 9.60 -0.79
C SER A 122 4.05 8.12 -0.41
N TRP A 123 3.95 7.83 0.89
CA TRP A 123 3.55 6.51 1.37
C TRP A 123 2.13 6.14 0.90
N CYS A 124 1.19 7.09 0.99
CA CYS A 124 -0.23 6.78 0.74
C CYS A 124 -0.57 6.49 -0.74
N TYR A 125 0.09 7.14 -1.70
CA TYR A 125 -0.27 7.05 -3.12
C TYR A 125 0.93 7.15 -4.09
N GLY A 126 2.16 6.96 -3.61
CA GLY A 126 3.36 7.06 -4.42
C GLY A 126 4.15 5.76 -4.53
N THR A 127 5.23 5.82 -5.31
CA THR A 127 6.20 4.74 -5.45
C THR A 127 6.66 4.14 -4.12
N PRO A 128 6.90 4.89 -3.02
CA PRO A 128 7.29 4.28 -1.74
C PRO A 128 6.31 3.23 -1.21
N GLY A 129 5.01 3.56 -1.15
CA GLY A 129 3.99 2.62 -0.66
C GLY A 129 3.82 1.40 -1.55
N ILE A 130 3.86 1.61 -2.88
CA ILE A 130 3.72 0.53 -3.87
C ILE A 130 4.94 -0.38 -3.85
N ALA A 131 6.15 0.18 -3.81
CA ALA A 131 7.39 -0.57 -3.71
C ALA A 131 7.42 -1.40 -2.43
N ARG A 132 7.06 -0.83 -1.27
CA ARG A 132 7.01 -1.62 -0.02
C ARG A 132 5.99 -2.75 -0.11
N SER A 133 4.81 -2.50 -0.68
CA SER A 133 3.79 -3.54 -0.89
C SER A 133 4.29 -4.69 -1.77
N GLN A 134 4.97 -4.36 -2.88
CA GLN A 134 5.58 -5.34 -3.79
C GLN A 134 6.72 -6.11 -3.11
N GLN A 135 7.53 -5.46 -2.26
CA GLN A 135 8.61 -6.10 -1.51
C GLN A 135 8.06 -7.09 -0.48
N LEU A 136 7.03 -6.71 0.28
CA LEU A 136 6.35 -7.60 1.24
C LEU A 136 5.73 -8.81 0.54
N ALA A 137 5.04 -8.59 -0.58
CA ALA A 137 4.50 -9.67 -1.39
C ALA A 137 5.61 -10.61 -1.91
N ALA A 138 6.73 -10.04 -2.39
CA ALA A 138 7.88 -10.82 -2.83
C ALA A 138 8.46 -11.68 -1.71
N ARG A 139 8.58 -11.16 -0.49
CA ARG A 139 9.04 -11.92 0.68
C ARG A 139 8.07 -13.05 1.02
N ALA A 140 6.77 -12.76 1.06
CA ALA A 140 5.74 -13.73 1.39
C ALA A 140 5.61 -14.85 0.34
N LEU A 141 5.85 -14.54 -0.93
CA LEU A 141 5.83 -15.50 -2.05
C LEU A 141 7.20 -16.11 -2.38
N HIS A 142 8.26 -15.68 -1.69
CA HIS A 142 9.66 -16.05 -1.96
C HIS A 142 10.11 -15.75 -3.41
N GLU A 143 9.79 -14.55 -3.92
CA GLU A 143 10.14 -14.07 -5.26
C GLU A 143 11.27 -13.01 -5.26
N PRO A 144 12.56 -13.40 -5.19
CA PRO A 144 13.66 -12.43 -5.06
C PRO A 144 13.79 -11.47 -6.24
N ALA A 145 13.31 -11.84 -7.43
CA ALA A 145 13.29 -10.95 -8.59
C ALA A 145 12.30 -9.78 -8.41
N ARG A 146 11.11 -10.05 -7.86
CA ARG A 146 10.12 -9.01 -7.53
C ARG A 146 10.65 -8.11 -6.42
N GLN A 147 11.29 -8.70 -5.42
CA GLN A 147 11.92 -7.95 -4.33
C GLN A 147 12.97 -6.96 -4.86
N ARG A 148 13.88 -7.40 -5.74
CA ARG A 148 14.85 -6.50 -6.40
C ARG A 148 14.17 -5.39 -7.19
N ARG A 149 13.15 -5.71 -8.00
CA ARG A 149 12.41 -4.69 -8.78
C ARG A 149 11.79 -3.62 -7.88
N ALA A 150 11.18 -4.03 -6.77
CA ALA A 150 10.60 -3.12 -5.79
C ALA A 150 11.66 -2.22 -5.14
N GLU A 151 12.78 -2.80 -4.71
CA GLU A 151 13.91 -2.06 -4.14
C GLU A 151 14.52 -1.07 -5.14
N THR A 152 14.70 -1.47 -6.40
CA THR A 152 15.16 -0.59 -7.48
C THR A 152 14.19 0.56 -7.73
N ALA A 153 12.88 0.30 -7.86
CA ALA A 153 11.88 1.34 -8.06
C ALA A 153 11.88 2.37 -6.91
N PHE A 154 12.06 1.90 -5.67
CA PHE A 154 12.20 2.77 -4.51
C PHE A 154 13.47 3.63 -4.57
N LEU A 155 14.62 3.04 -4.92
CA LEU A 155 15.88 3.77 -5.06
C LEU A 155 15.85 4.79 -6.19
N ASP A 156 15.26 4.45 -7.33
CA ASP A 156 15.11 5.37 -8.47
C ASP A 156 14.22 6.57 -8.13
N CYS A 157 13.25 6.37 -7.25
CA CYS A 157 12.42 7.42 -6.68
C CYS A 157 13.22 8.29 -5.67
N LEU A 158 14.03 7.69 -4.81
CA LEU A 158 14.89 8.41 -3.86
C LEU A 158 16.01 9.21 -4.54
N ASN A 159 16.43 8.80 -5.73
CA ASN A 159 17.47 9.46 -6.51
C ASN A 159 16.91 10.49 -7.52
N ASP A 160 15.64 10.85 -7.44
CA ASP A 160 14.98 11.82 -8.33
C ASP A 160 14.69 13.14 -7.60
N PRO A 161 15.55 14.18 -7.73
CA PRO A 161 15.36 15.45 -7.04
C PRO A 161 14.05 16.15 -7.40
N THR A 162 13.53 15.93 -8.61
CA THR A 162 12.29 16.56 -9.08
C THR A 162 11.05 15.95 -8.42
N GLN A 163 11.10 14.66 -8.08
CA GLN A 163 10.05 14.04 -7.28
C GLN A 163 10.19 14.41 -5.81
N LEU A 164 11.41 14.38 -5.27
CA LEU A 164 11.65 14.68 -3.87
C LEU A 164 11.26 16.13 -3.50
N SER A 165 11.43 17.09 -4.41
CA SER A 165 10.99 18.49 -4.19
C SER A 165 9.47 18.65 -4.05
N ARG A 166 8.68 17.62 -4.36
CA ARG A 166 7.22 17.62 -4.19
C ARG A 166 6.79 17.23 -2.77
N LEU A 167 7.72 16.78 -1.91
CA LEU A 167 7.45 16.55 -0.49
C LEU A 167 7.58 17.89 0.24
N THR A 168 6.43 18.49 0.56
CA THR A 168 6.35 19.86 1.09
C THR A 168 6.16 19.91 2.61
N ASP A 169 5.99 18.76 3.26
CA ASP A 169 5.74 18.64 4.69
C ASP A 169 6.46 17.43 5.28
N ARG A 170 6.46 17.33 6.61
CA ARG A 170 7.14 16.26 7.36
C ARG A 170 6.22 15.12 7.79
N SER A 171 4.97 15.07 7.31
CA SER A 171 3.99 14.07 7.73
C SER A 171 4.35 12.63 7.36
N LEU A 172 3.73 11.67 8.05
CA LEU A 172 3.80 10.24 7.72
C LEU A 172 2.97 9.88 6.49
N CYS A 173 1.84 10.55 6.27
CA CYS A 173 0.92 10.19 5.19
C CYS A 173 1.53 10.48 3.81
N HIS A 174 2.08 11.67 3.63
CA HIS A 174 2.53 12.14 2.32
C HIS A 174 3.74 13.06 2.34
N GLY A 175 4.38 13.21 3.50
CA GLY A 175 5.59 14.00 3.69
C GLY A 175 6.86 13.17 3.79
N THR A 176 7.94 13.84 4.21
CA THR A 176 9.27 13.23 4.36
C THR A 176 9.33 12.16 5.44
N GLY A 177 8.48 12.25 6.47
CA GLY A 177 8.40 11.23 7.53
C GLY A 177 7.92 9.88 7.00
N GLY A 178 6.92 9.89 6.13
CA GLY A 178 6.41 8.68 5.46
C GLY A 178 7.45 8.04 4.54
N LEU A 179 8.20 8.88 3.81
CA LEU A 179 9.29 8.42 2.97
C LEU A 179 10.40 7.75 3.81
N LEU A 180 10.83 8.37 4.91
CA LEU A 180 11.86 7.82 5.79
C LEU A 180 11.41 6.52 6.48
N ALA A 181 10.19 6.47 7.00
CA ALA A 181 9.64 5.27 7.63
C ALA A 181 9.58 4.09 6.64
N THR A 182 9.17 4.38 5.40
CA THR A 182 9.17 3.39 4.32
C THR A 182 10.60 2.97 3.96
N ALA A 183 11.54 3.91 3.84
CA ALA A 183 12.94 3.65 3.53
C ALA A 183 13.58 2.69 4.53
N ARG A 184 13.35 2.91 5.83
CA ARG A 184 13.88 2.08 6.91
C ARG A 184 13.37 0.65 6.81
N ASN A 185 12.07 0.46 6.56
CA ASN A 185 11.48 -0.86 6.42
C ASN A 185 11.93 -1.58 5.14
N ILE A 186 12.04 -0.85 4.03
CA ILE A 186 12.61 -1.41 2.79
C ILE A 186 14.06 -1.85 3.02
N ALA A 187 14.89 -0.99 3.63
CA ALA A 187 16.30 -1.27 3.90
C ALA A 187 16.50 -2.43 4.88
N ALA A 188 15.65 -2.56 5.90
CA ALA A 188 15.72 -3.64 6.88
C ALA A 188 15.51 -5.03 6.24
N ASP A 189 14.69 -5.10 5.19
CA ASP A 189 14.40 -6.33 4.47
C ASP A 189 15.18 -6.49 3.16
N ALA A 190 16.06 -5.54 2.82
CA ALA A 190 16.66 -5.46 1.50
C ALA A 190 17.58 -6.63 1.17
N LEU A 191 17.61 -7.06 -0.10
CA LEU A 191 18.53 -8.11 -0.56
C LEU A 191 19.99 -7.63 -0.59
N THR A 192 20.18 -6.33 -0.73
CA THR A 192 21.47 -5.65 -0.69
C THR A 192 21.38 -4.42 0.20
N PRO A 193 22.45 -4.02 0.91
CA PRO A 193 22.42 -2.83 1.76
C PRO A 193 21.92 -1.58 1.02
N ILE A 194 20.90 -0.92 1.59
CA ILE A 194 20.36 0.35 1.10
C ILE A 194 20.76 1.47 2.07
N SER A 195 21.35 2.54 1.55
CA SER A 195 21.70 3.71 2.36
C SER A 195 20.46 4.50 2.75
N LEU A 196 20.40 4.90 4.03
CA LEU A 196 19.34 5.75 4.56
C LEU A 196 19.73 7.24 4.61
N THR A 197 20.94 7.60 4.18
CA THR A 197 21.45 8.99 4.31
C THR A 197 20.53 10.01 3.65
N GLN A 198 20.09 9.76 2.41
CA GLN A 198 19.23 10.70 1.68
C GLN A 198 17.85 10.90 2.34
N PRO A 199 17.05 9.85 2.64
CA PRO A 199 15.78 10.05 3.31
C PRO A 199 15.93 10.61 4.73
N GLN A 200 17.05 10.32 5.42
CA GLN A 200 17.36 10.97 6.70
C GLN A 200 17.62 12.46 6.54
N LEU A 201 18.40 12.88 5.53
CA LEU A 201 18.66 14.28 5.23
C LEU A 201 17.39 15.04 4.85
N LEU A 202 16.52 14.44 4.05
CA LEU A 202 15.23 15.03 3.66
C LEU A 202 14.27 15.22 4.84
N HIS A 203 14.33 14.33 5.83
CA HIS A 203 13.50 14.37 7.02
C HIS A 203 14.24 14.96 8.23
N GLN A 204 15.44 15.54 8.05
CA GLN A 204 16.10 16.28 9.12
C GLN A 204 15.08 17.27 9.71
N PRO A 205 15.02 17.41 11.04
CA PRO A 205 14.04 18.27 11.67
C PRO A 205 14.25 19.71 11.21
N ALA A 206 13.49 20.13 10.20
CA ALA A 206 13.12 21.52 10.06
C ALA A 206 12.35 21.89 11.33
N ALA A 207 12.49 23.14 11.80
CA ALA A 207 11.67 23.61 12.90
C ALA A 207 10.19 23.30 12.58
N ALA A 208 9.48 22.70 13.54
CA ALA A 208 8.04 22.53 13.39
C ALA A 208 7.43 23.89 13.05
N GLU A 209 6.58 23.94 12.03
CA GLU A 209 5.80 25.14 11.78
C GLU A 209 4.86 25.36 12.97
N ASP A 210 4.69 26.61 13.40
CA ASP A 210 3.92 26.95 14.61
C ASP A 210 2.47 26.41 14.56
N ASP A 211 1.93 26.20 13.36
CA ASP A 211 0.56 25.70 13.11
C ASP A 211 0.48 24.21 12.77
N GLU A 212 1.56 23.43 12.95
CA GLU A 212 1.53 22.01 12.62
C GLU A 212 0.61 21.21 13.56
N PRO A 213 -0.35 20.41 13.02
CA PRO A 213 -1.23 19.59 13.86
C PRO A 213 -0.45 18.59 14.72
N PRO A 214 -0.91 18.25 15.94
CA PRO A 214 -0.19 17.30 16.81
C PRO A 214 -0.42 15.82 16.46
N GLY A 215 -1.05 15.52 15.31
CA GLY A 215 -1.55 14.19 14.97
C GLY A 215 -0.48 13.19 14.49
N PHE A 216 -0.87 11.91 14.45
CA PHE A 216 -0.01 10.83 13.95
C PHE A 216 0.21 10.90 12.42
N LEU A 217 -0.84 10.85 11.60
CA LEU A 217 -0.66 10.72 10.15
C LEU A 217 -0.22 12.01 9.45
N VAL A 218 -0.67 13.17 9.94
CA VAL A 218 -0.53 14.48 9.27
C VAL A 218 -0.01 15.54 10.24
N GLY A 219 0.78 15.13 11.22
CA GLY A 219 1.20 16.04 12.29
C GLY A 219 2.54 15.73 12.92
N SER A 220 2.92 16.59 13.86
CA SER A 220 4.22 16.60 14.52
C SER A 220 4.53 15.29 15.23
N ALA A 221 3.54 14.66 15.89
CA ALA A 221 3.75 13.38 16.57
C ALA A 221 4.26 12.28 15.63
N GLY A 222 3.70 12.18 14.41
CA GLY A 222 4.18 11.21 13.42
C GLY A 222 5.52 11.58 12.80
N ALA A 223 5.72 12.87 12.54
CA ALA A 223 6.99 13.37 12.04
C ALA A 223 8.13 13.06 13.04
N ASP A 224 7.93 13.38 14.31
CA ASP A 224 8.93 13.13 15.35
C ASP A 224 9.16 11.62 15.54
N LEU A 225 8.11 10.78 15.49
CA LEU A 225 8.25 9.32 15.49
C LEU A 225 9.11 8.81 14.34
N ALA A 226 9.00 9.40 13.14
CA ALA A 226 9.83 9.03 11.99
C ALA A 226 11.31 9.36 12.20
N THR A 227 11.69 10.24 13.13
CA THR A 227 13.12 10.46 13.48
C THR A 227 13.67 9.35 14.36
N THR A 228 12.84 8.75 15.22
CA THR A 228 13.27 7.74 16.19
C THR A 228 13.79 6.48 15.49
N ALA A 229 15.04 6.10 15.76
CA ALA A 229 15.66 4.92 15.15
C ALA A 229 15.17 3.60 15.79
N THR A 230 14.65 3.67 17.02
CA THR A 230 14.20 2.53 17.80
C THR A 230 12.68 2.54 17.92
N THR A 231 12.05 1.48 17.43
CA THR A 231 10.64 1.19 17.63
C THR A 231 10.47 0.45 18.96
N THR A 232 10.62 1.15 20.09
CA THR A 232 10.17 0.62 21.40
C THR A 232 8.71 0.18 21.32
N THR A 233 7.95 0.84 20.44
CA THR A 233 6.60 0.48 20.01
C THR A 233 6.58 0.12 18.53
N SER A 234 5.72 -0.83 18.15
CA SER A 234 5.51 -1.27 16.76
C SER A 234 4.64 -0.32 15.92
N TRP A 235 4.78 1.00 16.08
CA TRP A 235 3.87 2.00 15.50
C TRP A 235 3.80 1.99 13.97
N ASP A 236 4.89 1.62 13.31
CA ASP A 236 5.02 1.44 11.86
C ASP A 236 4.14 0.32 11.29
N ALA A 237 3.66 -0.60 12.13
CA ALA A 237 2.64 -1.57 11.75
C ALA A 237 1.30 -0.90 11.36
N CYS A 238 0.98 0.27 11.96
CA CYS A 238 -0.19 1.06 11.55
C CYS A 238 -0.07 1.62 10.13
N LEU A 239 1.13 1.63 9.56
CA LEU A 239 1.41 2.04 8.18
C LEU A 239 1.57 0.84 7.23
N LEU A 240 1.30 -0.39 7.70
CA LEU A 240 1.47 -1.62 6.92
C LEU A 240 2.90 -1.78 6.35
N LEU A 241 3.90 -1.36 7.12
CA LEU A 241 5.29 -1.37 6.69
C LEU A 241 6.06 -2.62 7.11
N ARG A 242 5.45 -3.63 7.75
CA ARG A 242 6.12 -4.83 8.26
C ARG A 242 5.78 -6.09 7.49
#